data_AF-A0A074KTR5-F1
#
_entry.id   AF-A0A074KTR5-F1
#
_cell.length_a   1.000
_cell.length_b   1.000
_cell.length_c   1.000
_cell.angle_alpha   90.00
_cell.angle_beta   90.00
_cell.angle_gamma   90.00
#
_symmetry.space_group_name_H-M   'P 1'
#
loop_
_entity.id
_entity.type
_entity.pdbx_description
1 polymer ?
#
loop_
_entity_poly.entity_id
_entity_poly.type
_entity_poly.pdbx_seq_one_letter_code
_entity_poly.pdbx_strand_id
1 'polypeptide(L)'
;MDLTGLIAGMLIIGTGFFVKLFPNLISGYNTMTKAQKDNVDIEGLSTYIRNGFIAIGLIIIFGYYTFKWIGMIMIANTFILIVILIGIMYIVIRANRFDQNKDKDTKSKLKNYFAGFVLVFSIGGIGYGLIPSSVHFHQDSIKFTGMYGTEIDYAKIENVKLTGKRPGIRGRTNGLSLGPIRKGFFTVDGFGKSRLLVHSKQGPYLIISTIDEEIIIINYMQQKDTESIFERLAAIVEE
;
A
#
# COMPACT_ATOMS: atom_id res chain seq x y z
N MET A 1 -4.51 22.22 1.41
CA MET A 1 -3.30 21.73 0.71
C MET A 1 -3.06 20.29 1.13
N ASP A 2 -2.75 19.38 0.21
CA ASP A 2 -2.36 18.00 0.57
C ASP A 2 -0.90 18.02 1.01
N LEU A 3 -0.66 17.69 2.28
CA LEU A 3 0.65 17.74 2.93
C LEU A 3 1.33 16.36 3.00
N THR A 4 0.75 15.34 2.36
CA THR A 4 1.21 13.95 2.48
C THR A 4 2.71 13.80 2.15
N GLY A 5 3.15 14.32 1.01
CA GLY A 5 4.56 14.24 0.61
C GLY A 5 5.51 14.99 1.55
N LEU A 6 5.08 16.14 2.09
CA LEU A 6 5.87 16.91 3.04
C LEU A 6 6.04 16.16 4.37
N ILE A 7 4.94 15.68 4.94
CA ILE A 7 4.95 14.93 6.21
C ILE A 7 5.82 13.68 6.05
N ALA A 8 5.60 12.89 4.99
CA ALA A 8 6.39 11.68 4.74
C ALA A 8 7.89 11.99 4.59
N GLY A 9 8.26 12.99 3.79
CA GLY A 9 9.66 13.35 3.59
C GLY A 9 10.33 13.86 4.86
N MET A 10 9.65 14.71 5.64
CA MET A 10 10.17 15.21 6.91
C MET A 10 10.35 14.11 7.96
N LEU A 11 9.44 13.14 8.04
CA LEU A 11 9.58 11.99 8.92
C LEU A 11 10.81 11.14 8.56
N ILE A 12 11.05 10.90 7.28
CA ILE A 12 12.25 10.19 6.82
C ILE A 12 13.51 10.98 7.16
N ILE A 13 13.56 12.28 6.89
CA ILE A 13 14.69 13.15 7.26
C ILE A 13 14.96 13.08 8.77
N GLY A 14 13.92 13.27 9.59
CA GLY A 14 14.01 13.20 11.05
C GLY A 14 14.55 11.86 11.54
N THR A 15 14.09 10.75 10.94
CA THR A 15 14.61 9.41 11.23
C THR A 15 16.11 9.31 10.96
N GLY A 16 16.61 9.91 9.87
CA GLY A 16 18.04 9.96 9.57
C GLY A 16 18.85 10.64 10.67
N PHE A 17 18.38 11.78 11.17
CA PHE A 17 19.02 12.46 12.31
C PHE A 17 18.93 11.64 13.59
N PHE A 18 17.81 10.97 13.84
CA PHE A 18 17.62 10.13 15.01
C PHE A 18 18.58 8.93 15.03
N VAL A 19 18.79 8.27 13.87
CA VAL A 19 19.79 7.20 13.73
C VAL A 19 21.21 7.73 13.95
N LYS A 20 21.50 8.97 13.53
CA LYS A 20 22.80 9.60 13.79
C LYS A 20 23.05 9.83 15.28
N LEU A 21 22.03 10.29 16.01
CA LEU A 21 22.11 10.54 17.44
C LEU A 21 22.14 9.24 18.26
N PHE A 22 21.47 8.19 17.79
CA PHE A 22 21.35 6.90 18.47
C PHE A 22 21.74 5.73 17.54
N PRO A 23 23.04 5.47 17.31
CA PRO A 23 23.47 4.47 16.34
C PRO A 23 23.07 3.02 16.67
N ASN A 24 22.73 2.73 17.94
CA ASN A 24 22.15 1.43 18.33
C ASN A 24 20.74 1.19 17.74
N LEU A 25 20.12 2.17 17.07
CA LEU A 25 18.91 1.93 16.27
C LEU A 25 19.18 1.14 14.99
N ILE A 26 20.45 1.07 14.55
CA ILE A 26 20.85 0.25 13.41
C ILE A 26 20.84 -1.20 13.88
N SER A 27 19.81 -1.95 13.49
CA SER A 27 19.56 -3.32 14.00
C SER A 27 20.77 -4.24 13.88
N GLY A 28 21.50 -4.19 12.77
CA GLY A 28 22.71 -4.97 12.55
C GLY A 28 23.89 -4.58 13.44
N TYR A 29 23.98 -3.32 13.85
CA TYR A 29 25.00 -2.87 14.80
C TYR A 29 24.59 -3.18 16.24
N ASN A 30 23.31 -3.02 16.59
CA ASN A 30 22.82 -3.26 17.95
C ASN A 30 23.07 -4.69 18.44
N THR A 31 22.95 -5.67 17.54
CA THR A 31 23.11 -7.09 17.83
C THR A 31 24.55 -7.58 17.80
N MET A 32 25.52 -6.73 17.42
CA MET A 32 26.93 -7.06 17.45
C MET A 32 27.47 -7.13 18.87
N THR A 33 28.38 -8.07 19.10
CA THR A 33 29.22 -8.08 20.31
C THR A 33 30.10 -6.83 20.37
N LYS A 34 30.62 -6.49 21.55
CA LYS A 34 31.50 -5.32 21.73
C LYS A 34 32.70 -5.34 20.77
N ALA A 35 33.38 -6.49 20.65
CA ALA A 35 34.51 -6.66 19.75
C ALA A 35 34.15 -6.47 18.26
N GLN A 36 32.94 -6.87 17.85
CA GLN A 36 32.47 -6.64 16.48
C GLN A 36 32.11 -5.17 16.23
N LYS A 37 31.55 -4.48 17.23
CA LYS A 37 31.24 -3.05 17.16
C LYS A 37 32.52 -2.21 16.99
N ASP A 38 33.62 -2.62 17.61
CA ASP A 38 34.91 -1.94 17.49
C ASP A 38 35.49 -2.03 16.06
N ASN A 39 35.06 -3.01 15.26
CA ASN A 39 35.43 -3.15 13.84
C ASN A 39 34.49 -2.39 12.89
N VAL A 40 33.56 -1.59 13.40
CA VAL A 40 32.62 -0.80 12.59
C VAL A 40 32.97 0.68 12.70
N ASP A 41 33.13 1.34 11.56
CA ASP A 41 33.17 2.81 11.50
C ASP A 41 31.75 3.36 11.75
N ILE A 42 31.38 3.44 13.03
CA ILE A 42 30.04 3.84 13.44
C ILE A 42 29.75 5.30 13.11
N GLU A 43 30.76 6.16 13.14
CA GLU A 43 30.63 7.58 12.83
C GLU A 43 30.38 7.77 11.33
N GLY A 44 31.13 7.10 10.47
CA GLY A 44 30.90 7.07 9.03
C GLY A 44 29.59 6.40 8.65
N LEU A 45 29.26 5.25 9.25
CA LEU A 45 28.02 4.51 9.00
C LEU A 45 26.78 5.34 9.35
N SER A 46 26.72 5.88 10.56
CA SER A 46 25.58 6.67 11.03
C SER A 46 25.41 7.97 10.22
N THR A 47 26.51 8.60 9.82
CA THR A 47 26.49 9.77 8.92
C THR A 47 25.98 9.40 7.53
N TYR A 48 26.44 8.28 6.99
CA TYR A 48 26.01 7.77 5.69
C TYR A 48 24.51 7.47 5.68
N ILE A 49 24.00 6.79 6.72
CA ILE A 49 22.57 6.50 6.86
C ILE A 49 21.79 7.82 6.97
N ARG A 50 22.21 8.77 7.82
CA ARG A 50 21.56 10.09 7.92
C ARG A 50 21.45 10.78 6.57
N ASN A 51 22.56 10.89 5.84
CA ASN A 51 22.59 11.56 4.55
C ASN A 51 21.72 10.84 3.51
N GLY A 52 21.69 9.50 3.54
CA GLY A 52 20.80 8.69 2.71
C GLY A 52 19.32 8.97 3.01
N PHE A 53 18.93 9.00 4.27
CA PHE A 53 17.57 9.35 4.69
C PHE A 53 17.21 10.79 4.31
N ILE A 54 18.14 11.74 4.45
CA ILE A 54 17.93 13.13 3.97
C ILE A 54 17.65 13.14 2.47
N ALA A 55 18.48 12.44 1.68
CA ALA A 55 18.30 12.36 0.23
C ALA A 55 16.94 11.75 -0.14
N ILE A 56 16.56 10.63 0.49
CA ILE A 56 15.25 9.99 0.29
C ILE A 56 14.11 10.96 0.60
N GLY A 57 14.17 11.63 1.76
CA GLY A 57 13.12 12.57 2.16
C GLY A 57 12.98 13.77 1.22
N LEU A 58 14.10 14.33 0.76
CA LEU A 58 14.09 15.41 -0.24
C LEU A 58 13.52 14.92 -1.58
N ILE A 59 13.93 13.75 -2.07
CA ILE A 59 13.40 13.16 -3.31
C ILE A 59 11.90 12.94 -3.20
N ILE A 60 11.41 12.46 -2.05
CA ILE A 60 9.97 12.29 -1.79
C ILE A 60 9.24 13.64 -1.89
N ILE A 61 9.74 14.67 -1.21
CA ILE A 61 9.11 16.00 -1.21
C ILE A 61 9.03 16.54 -2.63
N PHE A 62 10.17 16.64 -3.32
CA PHE A 62 10.21 17.20 -4.67
C PHE A 62 9.43 16.35 -5.67
N GLY A 63 9.67 15.04 -5.71
CA GLY A 63 9.01 14.16 -6.67
C GLY A 63 7.51 14.08 -6.47
N TYR A 64 7.02 13.99 -5.22
CA TYR A 64 5.58 13.96 -4.94
C TYR A 64 4.88 15.22 -5.47
N TYR A 65 5.41 16.41 -5.17
CA TYR A 65 4.79 17.66 -5.62
C TYR A 65 4.93 17.87 -7.12
N THR A 66 6.03 17.43 -7.75
CA THR A 66 6.17 17.45 -9.21
C THR A 66 5.13 16.56 -9.89
N PHE A 67 4.98 15.29 -9.48
CA PHE A 67 3.96 14.40 -10.06
C PHE A 67 2.54 14.90 -9.82
N LYS A 68 2.29 15.50 -8.66
CA LYS A 68 0.99 16.10 -8.36
C LYS A 68 0.71 17.31 -9.24
N TRP A 69 1.70 18.17 -9.47
CA TRP A 69 1.57 19.37 -10.29
C TRP A 69 1.18 19.06 -11.74
N ILE A 70 1.74 17.99 -12.31
CA ILE A 70 1.40 17.51 -13.66
C ILE A 70 0.16 16.60 -13.70
N GLY A 71 -0.62 16.52 -12.60
CA GLY A 71 -1.89 15.78 -12.55
C GLY A 71 -1.75 14.26 -12.33
N MET A 72 -0.54 13.72 -12.17
CA MET A 72 -0.26 12.30 -12.02
C MET A 72 -0.39 11.83 -10.55
N ILE A 73 -1.57 12.06 -9.95
CA ILE A 73 -1.83 11.84 -8.51
C ILE A 73 -1.60 10.40 -8.06
N MET A 74 -1.96 9.42 -8.89
CA MET A 74 -1.73 7.99 -8.56
C MET A 74 -0.23 7.71 -8.45
N ILE A 75 0.55 8.23 -9.39
CA ILE A 75 2.00 8.06 -9.42
C ILE A 75 2.64 8.82 -8.26
N ALA A 76 2.18 10.03 -7.94
CA ALA A 76 2.66 10.77 -6.76
C ALA A 76 2.53 9.94 -5.47
N ASN A 77 1.38 9.29 -5.24
CA ASN A 77 1.16 8.48 -4.04
C ASN A 77 2.03 7.21 -4.00
N THR A 78 2.14 6.49 -5.13
CA THR A 78 2.95 5.27 -5.20
C THR A 78 4.45 5.58 -5.19
N PHE A 79 4.86 6.75 -5.68
CA PHE A 79 6.24 7.21 -5.73
C PHE A 79 6.89 7.28 -4.34
N ILE A 80 6.15 7.73 -3.32
CA ILE A 80 6.65 7.77 -1.93
C ILE A 80 7.16 6.39 -1.51
N LEU A 81 6.34 5.35 -1.69
CA LEU A 81 6.67 3.98 -1.28
C LEU A 81 7.84 3.42 -2.09
N ILE A 82 7.86 3.64 -3.40
CA ILE A 82 8.93 3.17 -4.29
C ILE A 82 10.28 3.77 -3.89
N VAL A 83 10.33 5.09 -3.66
CA VAL A 83 11.57 5.78 -3.28
C VAL A 83 12.06 5.30 -1.91
N ILE A 84 11.16 5.08 -0.95
CA ILE A 84 11.52 4.51 0.36
C ILE A 84 12.12 3.11 0.20
N LEU A 85 11.45 2.20 -0.52
CA LEU A 85 11.92 0.82 -0.68
C LEU A 85 13.28 0.76 -1.38
N ILE A 86 13.42 1.45 -2.52
CA ILE A 86 14.66 1.46 -3.30
C ILE A 86 15.77 2.18 -2.53
N GLY A 87 15.46 3.32 -1.92
CA GLY A 87 16.43 4.11 -1.16
C GLY A 87 16.97 3.36 0.06
N ILE A 88 16.09 2.75 0.86
CA ILE A 88 16.51 1.95 2.02
C ILE A 88 17.36 0.76 1.56
N MET A 89 16.93 0.04 0.52
CA MET A 89 17.70 -1.08 -0.02
C MET A 89 19.10 -0.63 -0.46
N TYR A 90 19.20 0.50 -1.18
CA TYR A 90 20.49 1.06 -1.59
C TYR A 90 21.38 1.37 -0.39
N ILE A 91 20.85 2.05 0.65
CA ILE A 91 21.57 2.35 1.89
C ILE A 91 22.06 1.07 2.55
N VAL A 92 21.19 0.06 2.70
CA VAL A 92 21.52 -1.21 3.38
C VAL A 92 22.63 -1.98 2.65
N ILE A 93 22.60 -2.02 1.32
CA ILE A 93 23.62 -2.70 0.51
C ILE A 93 24.98 -1.99 0.67
N ARG A 94 24.97 -0.66 0.56
CA ARG A 94 26.19 0.17 0.59
C ARG A 94 26.75 0.37 2.01
N ALA A 95 25.92 0.28 3.04
CA ALA A 95 26.32 0.37 4.45
C ALA A 95 27.36 -0.69 4.84
N ASN A 96 27.40 -1.83 4.16
CA ASN A 96 28.38 -2.90 4.41
C ASN A 96 29.84 -2.44 4.28
N ARG A 97 30.12 -1.35 3.56
CA ARG A 97 31.50 -0.84 3.41
C ARG A 97 32.09 -0.30 4.72
N PHE A 98 31.24 0.02 5.70
CA PHE A 98 31.65 0.53 7.01
C PHE A 98 31.88 -0.58 8.05
N ASP A 99 31.57 -1.84 7.70
CA ASP A 99 31.78 -3.01 8.54
C ASP A 99 33.06 -3.73 8.11
N GLN A 100 34.02 -3.89 9.03
CA GLN A 100 35.32 -4.55 8.77
C GLN A 100 35.40 -5.98 9.33
N ASN A 101 34.29 -6.56 9.81
CA ASN A 101 34.28 -7.93 10.35
C ASN A 101 34.53 -8.99 9.26
N LYS A 102 35.23 -10.09 9.61
CA LYS A 102 35.69 -11.13 8.66
C LYS A 102 34.59 -12.04 8.12
N ASP A 103 33.49 -12.20 8.85
CA ASP A 103 32.35 -13.06 8.51
C ASP A 103 31.24 -12.34 7.71
N LYS A 104 31.48 -11.08 7.31
CA LYS A 104 30.48 -10.21 6.70
C LYS A 104 30.03 -10.65 5.30
N ASP A 105 30.88 -11.31 4.52
CA ASP A 105 30.61 -11.50 3.08
C ASP A 105 29.46 -12.48 2.81
N THR A 106 29.42 -13.62 3.50
CA THR A 106 28.32 -14.59 3.39
C THR A 106 27.01 -14.01 3.92
N LYS A 107 27.06 -13.30 5.07
CA LYS A 107 25.90 -12.62 5.66
C LYS A 107 25.39 -11.47 4.77
N SER A 108 26.28 -10.75 4.12
CA SER A 108 25.98 -9.65 3.20
C SER A 108 25.26 -10.13 1.93
N LYS A 109 25.72 -11.24 1.34
CA LYS A 109 25.03 -11.85 0.17
C LYS A 109 23.61 -12.26 0.50
N LEU A 110 23.40 -12.97 1.62
CA LEU A 110 22.07 -13.39 2.06
C LEU A 110 21.16 -12.19 2.35
N LYS A 111 21.68 -11.15 3.01
CA LYS A 111 20.98 -9.89 3.26
C LYS A 111 20.53 -9.21 1.97
N ASN A 112 21.40 -9.19 0.95
CA ASN A 112 21.07 -8.56 -0.34
C ASN A 112 20.03 -9.36 -1.12
N TYR A 113 20.10 -10.70 -1.13
CA TYR A 113 19.07 -11.54 -1.73
C TYR A 113 17.72 -11.36 -1.04
N PHE A 114 17.72 -11.33 0.30
CA PHE A 114 16.50 -11.08 1.07
C PHE A 114 15.92 -9.70 0.77
N ALA A 115 16.75 -8.65 0.71
CA ALA A 115 16.31 -7.31 0.36
C ALA A 115 15.70 -7.25 -1.05
N GLY A 116 16.34 -7.90 -2.03
CA GLY A 116 15.82 -8.03 -3.39
C GLY A 116 14.50 -8.80 -3.45
N PHE A 117 14.38 -9.91 -2.72
CA PHE A 117 13.15 -10.67 -2.60
C PHE A 117 12.01 -9.83 -2.01
N VAL A 118 12.26 -9.12 -0.89
CA VAL A 118 11.27 -8.23 -0.28
C VAL A 118 10.82 -7.15 -1.24
N LEU A 119 11.73 -6.57 -2.02
CA LEU A 119 11.39 -5.58 -3.05
C LEU A 119 10.47 -6.17 -4.12
N VAL A 120 10.85 -7.31 -4.71
CA VAL A 120 10.07 -7.98 -5.76
C VAL A 120 8.69 -8.39 -5.23
N PHE A 121 8.63 -8.98 -4.03
CA PHE A 121 7.38 -9.37 -3.39
C PHE A 121 6.48 -8.15 -3.11
N SER A 122 7.06 -7.04 -2.64
CA SER A 122 6.31 -5.80 -2.40
C SER A 122 5.73 -5.23 -3.69
N ILE A 123 6.53 -5.16 -4.76
CA ILE A 123 6.08 -4.69 -6.08
C ILE A 123 4.99 -5.62 -6.63
N GLY A 124 5.19 -6.94 -6.54
CA GLY A 124 4.22 -7.94 -6.98
C GLY A 124 2.90 -7.85 -6.21
N GLY A 125 2.96 -7.69 -4.88
CA GLY A 125 1.78 -7.53 -4.03
C GLY A 125 0.98 -6.25 -4.33
N ILE A 126 1.68 -5.13 -4.56
CA ILE A 126 1.03 -3.89 -5.02
C ILE A 126 0.39 -4.11 -6.39
N GLY A 127 1.13 -4.67 -7.35
CA GLY A 127 0.64 -4.97 -8.69
C GLY A 127 -0.63 -5.82 -8.66
N TYR A 128 -0.63 -6.92 -7.90
CA TYR A 128 -1.80 -7.77 -7.69
C TYR A 128 -3.00 -7.00 -7.11
N GLY A 129 -2.75 -6.09 -6.16
CA GLY A 129 -3.81 -5.26 -5.57
C GLY A 129 -4.41 -4.22 -6.53
N LEU A 130 -3.65 -3.78 -7.55
CA LEU A 130 -4.13 -2.85 -8.57
C LEU A 130 -5.05 -3.51 -9.62
N ILE A 131 -4.98 -4.83 -9.79
CA ILE A 131 -5.81 -5.58 -10.75
C ILE A 131 -7.29 -5.47 -10.34
N PRO A 132 -8.22 -5.13 -11.25
CA PRO A 132 -9.67 -5.21 -11.01
C PRO A 132 -10.15 -6.55 -10.47
N SER A 133 -11.14 -6.54 -9.58
CA SER A 133 -11.73 -7.79 -9.09
C SER A 133 -12.64 -8.36 -10.17
N SER A 134 -12.40 -9.58 -10.66
CA SER A 134 -13.29 -10.19 -11.66
C SER A 134 -14.57 -10.68 -11.01
N VAL A 135 -15.67 -10.64 -11.76
CA VAL A 135 -16.98 -11.13 -11.32
C VAL A 135 -17.32 -12.44 -12.01
N HIS A 136 -17.80 -13.42 -11.26
CA HIS A 136 -18.30 -14.70 -11.76
C HIS A 136 -19.67 -14.96 -11.14
N PHE A 137 -20.66 -15.20 -12.01
CA PHE A 137 -22.00 -15.58 -11.60
C PHE A 137 -22.10 -17.11 -11.63
N HIS A 138 -22.48 -17.68 -10.48
CA HIS A 138 -22.80 -19.09 -10.34
C HIS A 138 -24.33 -19.27 -10.25
N GLN A 139 -24.78 -20.51 -10.09
CA GLN A 139 -26.21 -20.83 -9.98
C GLN A 139 -26.85 -20.17 -8.75
N ASP A 140 -26.19 -20.25 -7.59
CA ASP A 140 -26.75 -19.79 -6.31
C ASP A 140 -25.96 -18.63 -5.67
N SER A 141 -24.86 -18.20 -6.28
CA SER A 141 -23.95 -17.19 -5.72
C SER A 141 -23.33 -16.28 -6.77
N ILE A 142 -22.90 -15.09 -6.32
CA ILE A 142 -22.00 -14.20 -7.06
C ILE A 142 -20.63 -14.15 -6.39
N LYS A 143 -19.58 -14.35 -7.18
CA LYS A 143 -18.18 -14.35 -6.71
C LYS A 143 -17.39 -13.20 -7.31
N PHE A 144 -16.86 -12.35 -6.44
CA PHE A 144 -15.85 -11.36 -6.76
C PHE A 144 -14.47 -11.91 -6.40
N THR A 145 -13.57 -12.04 -7.36
CA THR A 145 -12.23 -12.60 -7.14
C THR A 145 -11.17 -11.51 -6.95
N GLY A 146 -9.93 -11.93 -6.68
CA GLY A 146 -8.79 -11.04 -6.45
C GLY A 146 -8.63 -10.65 -4.98
N MET A 147 -7.75 -9.68 -4.73
CA MET A 147 -7.47 -9.17 -3.39
C MET A 147 -8.75 -8.66 -2.71
N TYR A 148 -9.06 -9.17 -1.52
CA TYR A 148 -10.31 -8.92 -0.77
C TYR A 148 -11.60 -9.40 -1.44
N GLY A 149 -11.48 -10.30 -2.43
CA GLY A 149 -12.61 -10.97 -3.06
C GLY A 149 -13.56 -11.62 -2.05
N THR A 150 -14.80 -11.82 -2.49
CA THR A 150 -15.88 -12.39 -1.68
C THR A 150 -16.84 -13.16 -2.55
N GLU A 151 -17.54 -14.11 -1.93
CA GLU A 151 -18.63 -14.83 -2.55
C GLU A 151 -19.89 -14.60 -1.71
N ILE A 152 -21.00 -14.30 -2.37
CA ILE A 152 -22.27 -13.96 -1.73
C ILE A 152 -23.34 -14.85 -2.34
N ASP A 153 -24.00 -15.66 -1.51
CA ASP A 153 -25.16 -16.44 -1.93
C ASP A 153 -26.32 -15.49 -2.22
N TYR A 154 -27.05 -15.71 -3.31
CA TYR A 154 -28.17 -14.85 -3.70
C TYR A 154 -29.24 -14.78 -2.60
N ALA A 155 -29.50 -15.90 -1.92
CA ALA A 155 -30.43 -15.98 -0.79
C ALA A 155 -30.04 -15.08 0.41
N LYS A 156 -28.80 -14.60 0.48
CA LYS A 156 -28.34 -13.68 1.52
C LYS A 156 -28.39 -12.21 1.10
N ILE A 157 -28.67 -11.92 -0.17
CA ILE A 157 -28.76 -10.55 -0.66
C ILE A 157 -30.10 -9.97 -0.22
N GLU A 158 -30.05 -8.97 0.64
CA GLU A 158 -31.24 -8.25 1.09
C GLU A 158 -31.61 -7.13 0.11
N ASN A 159 -30.60 -6.40 -0.39
CA ASN A 159 -30.82 -5.26 -1.26
C ASN A 159 -29.61 -4.98 -2.16
N VAL A 160 -29.87 -4.62 -3.41
CA VAL A 160 -28.87 -4.08 -4.34
C VAL A 160 -29.26 -2.67 -4.79
N LYS A 161 -28.31 -1.74 -4.73
CA LYS A 161 -28.53 -0.34 -5.09
C LYS A 161 -27.40 0.20 -5.95
N LEU A 162 -27.76 0.91 -7.02
CA LEU A 162 -26.82 1.67 -7.83
C LEU A 162 -26.84 3.15 -7.44
N THR A 163 -25.67 3.75 -7.24
CA THR A 163 -25.54 5.17 -6.86
C THR A 163 -24.53 5.89 -7.73
N GLY A 164 -24.84 7.11 -8.19
CA GLY A 164 -23.91 7.90 -9.01
C GLY A 164 -22.68 8.43 -8.25
N LYS A 165 -22.79 8.55 -6.92
CA LYS A 165 -21.74 9.08 -6.06
C LYS A 165 -21.39 8.09 -4.96
N ARG A 166 -20.09 7.85 -4.78
CA ARG A 166 -19.60 6.99 -3.69
C ARG A 166 -20.00 7.57 -2.34
N PRO A 167 -20.45 6.74 -1.39
CA PRO A 167 -20.49 7.10 0.02
C PRO A 167 -19.12 7.62 0.53
N GLY A 168 -19.16 8.50 1.53
CA GLY A 168 -17.96 9.03 2.17
C GLY A 168 -17.18 7.93 2.89
N ILE A 169 -15.85 7.93 2.76
CA ILE A 169 -14.97 6.98 3.46
C ILE A 169 -14.37 7.73 4.65
N ARG A 170 -14.71 7.30 5.87
CA ARG A 170 -14.14 7.85 7.11
C ARG A 170 -12.74 7.34 7.37
N GLY A 171 -12.51 6.05 7.14
CA GLY A 171 -11.26 5.41 7.48
C GLY A 171 -11.06 4.09 6.77
N ARG A 172 -9.81 3.68 6.63
CA ARG A 172 -9.42 2.34 6.19
C ARG A 172 -9.08 1.50 7.41
N THR A 173 -9.75 0.37 7.59
CA THR A 173 -9.46 -0.58 8.66
C THR A 173 -8.39 -1.58 8.22
N ASN A 174 -8.50 -2.11 7.00
CA ASN A 174 -7.54 -3.03 6.40
C ASN A 174 -7.69 -2.98 4.89
N GLY A 175 -6.62 -2.86 4.10
CA GLY A 175 -6.79 -2.77 2.65
C GLY A 175 -5.73 -2.00 1.88
N LEU A 176 -5.94 -1.98 0.56
CA LEU A 176 -5.22 -1.13 -0.37
C LEU A 176 -5.99 0.17 -0.60
N SER A 177 -5.29 1.30 -0.48
CA SER A 177 -5.81 2.63 -0.77
C SER A 177 -4.79 3.42 -1.59
N LEU A 178 -4.79 3.21 -2.91
CA LEU A 178 -3.88 3.87 -3.85
C LEU A 178 -4.68 4.63 -4.92
N GLY A 179 -4.52 5.95 -4.96
CA GLY A 179 -5.22 6.78 -5.94
C GLY A 179 -6.76 6.62 -5.86
N PRO A 180 -7.46 6.22 -6.94
CA PRO A 180 -8.90 5.92 -6.93
C PRO A 180 -9.23 4.56 -6.30
N ILE A 181 -8.27 3.64 -6.22
CA ILE A 181 -8.50 2.24 -5.83
C ILE A 181 -8.70 2.14 -4.33
N ARG A 182 -9.79 1.49 -3.91
CA ARG A 182 -10.09 1.14 -2.52
C ARG A 182 -10.48 -0.33 -2.49
N LYS A 183 -9.60 -1.18 -1.96
CA LYS A 183 -9.86 -2.62 -1.78
C LYS A 183 -9.68 -3.03 -0.33
N GLY A 184 -10.65 -3.73 0.22
CA GLY A 184 -10.63 -4.23 1.59
C GLY A 184 -11.70 -3.62 2.47
N PHE A 185 -11.42 -3.50 3.77
CA PHE A 185 -12.38 -3.10 4.79
C PHE A 185 -12.19 -1.65 5.20
N PHE A 186 -13.27 -0.89 5.15
CA PHE A 186 -13.31 0.55 5.41
C PHE A 186 -14.49 0.88 6.34
N THR A 187 -14.40 2.03 7.00
CA THR A 187 -15.55 2.66 7.65
C THR A 187 -16.15 3.68 6.70
N VAL A 188 -17.43 3.52 6.39
CA VAL A 188 -18.18 4.27 5.37
C VAL A 188 -19.35 5.01 6.01
N ASP A 189 -19.55 6.26 5.61
CA ASP A 189 -20.68 7.07 6.05
C ASP A 189 -22.01 6.40 5.71
N GLY A 190 -22.87 6.25 6.72
CA GLY A 190 -24.20 5.62 6.60
C GLY A 190 -24.20 4.09 6.63
N PHE A 191 -23.05 3.43 6.43
CA PHE A 191 -22.94 1.97 6.31
C PHE A 191 -22.04 1.31 7.35
N GLY A 192 -21.31 2.08 8.16
CA GLY A 192 -20.42 1.52 9.17
C GLY A 192 -19.25 0.76 8.53
N LYS A 193 -18.96 -0.46 9.00
CA LYS A 193 -17.88 -1.29 8.44
C LYS A 193 -18.35 -1.91 7.11
N SER A 194 -17.63 -1.63 6.04
CA SER A 194 -17.99 -2.10 4.70
C SER A 194 -16.77 -2.64 3.96
N ARG A 195 -17.01 -3.60 3.06
CA ARG A 195 -16.03 -4.10 2.11
C ARG A 195 -16.10 -3.26 0.84
N LEU A 196 -14.97 -2.72 0.39
CA LEU A 196 -14.85 -1.98 -0.86
C LEU A 196 -14.06 -2.81 -1.86
N LEU A 197 -14.56 -2.87 -3.09
CA LEU A 197 -13.87 -3.35 -4.30
C LEU A 197 -14.02 -2.27 -5.38
N VAL A 198 -13.42 -1.11 -5.11
CA VAL A 198 -13.60 0.12 -5.89
C VAL A 198 -12.34 0.40 -6.70
N HIS A 199 -12.49 0.65 -8.00
CA HIS A 199 -11.40 0.96 -8.92
C HIS A 199 -11.46 2.34 -9.56
N SER A 200 -12.61 3.01 -9.55
CA SER A 200 -12.78 4.33 -10.16
C SER A 200 -13.27 5.37 -9.16
N LYS A 201 -12.96 6.64 -9.42
CA LYS A 201 -13.61 7.80 -8.77
C LYS A 201 -14.93 8.16 -9.46
N GLN A 202 -15.08 7.76 -10.72
CA GLN A 202 -16.31 7.98 -11.47
C GLN A 202 -17.28 6.86 -11.08
N GLY A 203 -18.53 7.24 -10.80
CA GLY A 203 -19.60 6.27 -10.60
C GLY A 203 -20.00 5.58 -11.89
N PRO A 204 -21.01 4.70 -11.84
CA PRO A 204 -21.79 4.41 -10.64
C PRO A 204 -21.06 3.47 -9.66
N TYR A 205 -21.63 3.34 -8.46
CA TYR A 205 -21.19 2.45 -7.41
C TYR A 205 -22.36 1.52 -7.05
N LEU A 206 -22.11 0.22 -7.17
CA LEU A 206 -23.00 -0.84 -6.73
C LEU A 206 -22.81 -1.06 -5.24
N ILE A 207 -23.91 -1.05 -4.49
CA ILE A 207 -23.97 -1.36 -3.07
C ILE A 207 -24.80 -2.63 -2.93
N ILE A 208 -24.23 -3.66 -2.32
CA ILE A 208 -24.89 -4.92 -1.99
C ILE A 208 -24.97 -4.96 -0.47
N SER A 209 -26.18 -5.12 0.06
CA SER A 209 -26.45 -5.31 1.49
C SER A 209 -26.90 -6.75 1.70
N THR A 210 -26.31 -7.43 2.69
CA THR A 210 -26.69 -8.80 3.04
C THR A 210 -27.51 -8.82 4.32
N ILE A 211 -28.27 -9.91 4.50
CA ILE A 211 -29.06 -10.18 5.72
C ILE A 211 -28.16 -10.21 6.97
N ASP A 212 -26.88 -10.59 6.82
CA ASP A 212 -25.88 -10.62 7.89
C ASP A 212 -25.24 -9.23 8.16
N GLU A 213 -25.89 -8.14 7.71
CA GLU A 213 -25.42 -6.75 7.80
C GLU A 213 -24.08 -6.45 7.12
N GLU A 214 -23.61 -7.31 6.19
CA GLU A 214 -22.42 -7.02 5.40
C GLU A 214 -22.76 -6.05 4.26
N ILE A 215 -22.00 -4.95 4.18
CA ILE A 215 -22.10 -3.99 3.08
C ILE A 215 -20.90 -4.14 2.14
N ILE A 216 -21.16 -4.46 0.87
CA ILE A 216 -20.15 -4.54 -0.18
C ILE A 216 -20.38 -3.42 -1.19
N ILE A 217 -19.37 -2.59 -1.40
CA ILE A 217 -19.41 -1.46 -2.35
C ILE A 217 -18.41 -1.70 -3.47
N ILE A 218 -18.89 -1.71 -4.71
CA ILE A 218 -18.11 -2.11 -5.89
C ILE A 218 -18.24 -1.04 -6.97
N ASN A 219 -17.15 -0.76 -7.66
CA ASN A 219 -17.21 -0.16 -8.99
C ASN A 219 -16.01 -0.58 -9.84
N TYR A 220 -16.19 -0.48 -11.14
CA TYR A 220 -15.18 -0.79 -12.14
C TYR A 220 -14.67 0.48 -12.82
N MET A 221 -13.62 0.33 -13.64
CA MET A 221 -13.07 1.44 -14.42
C MET A 221 -14.09 1.98 -15.43
N GLN A 222 -14.84 1.08 -16.08
CA GLN A 222 -15.92 1.43 -17.00
C GLN A 222 -17.26 1.39 -16.25
N GLN A 223 -18.09 2.41 -16.50
CA GLN A 223 -19.40 2.55 -15.86
C GLN A 223 -20.30 1.35 -16.21
N LYS A 224 -20.32 0.99 -17.49
CA LYS A 224 -21.09 -0.13 -18.04
C LYS A 224 -20.80 -1.47 -17.36
N ASP A 225 -19.55 -1.72 -16.95
CA ASP A 225 -19.20 -2.95 -16.24
C ASP A 225 -19.92 -3.01 -14.88
N THR A 226 -20.03 -1.88 -14.18
CA THR A 226 -20.74 -1.80 -12.89
C THR A 226 -22.25 -1.90 -13.08
N GLU A 227 -22.79 -1.23 -14.12
CA GLU A 227 -24.22 -1.24 -14.46
C GLU A 227 -24.71 -2.64 -14.83
N SER A 228 -23.98 -3.35 -15.68
CA SER A 228 -24.36 -4.71 -16.10
C SER A 228 -24.40 -5.72 -14.93
N ILE A 229 -23.53 -5.55 -13.92
CA ILE A 229 -23.56 -6.37 -12.71
C ILE A 229 -24.80 -6.04 -11.88
N PHE A 230 -25.13 -4.75 -11.74
CA PHE A 230 -26.33 -4.32 -11.03
C PHE A 230 -27.60 -4.84 -11.69
N GLU A 231 -27.76 -4.67 -13.01
CA GLU A 231 -28.93 -5.13 -13.76
C GLU A 231 -29.17 -6.64 -13.57
N ARG A 232 -28.10 -7.43 -13.63
CA ARG A 232 -28.19 -8.88 -13.44
C ARG A 232 -28.52 -9.27 -12.01
N LEU A 233 -27.96 -8.59 -11.01
CA LEU A 233 -28.30 -8.87 -9.61
C LEU A 233 -29.73 -8.42 -9.27
N ALA A 234 -30.18 -7.28 -9.79
CA ALA A 234 -31.54 -6.79 -9.56
C ALA A 234 -32.56 -7.80 -10.10
N ALA A 235 -32.34 -8.34 -11.30
CA ALA A 235 -33.21 -9.37 -11.87
C ALA A 235 -33.28 -10.65 -11.00
N ILE A 236 -32.18 -11.06 -10.37
CA ILE A 236 -32.15 -12.25 -9.50
C ILE A 236 -32.84 -12.00 -8.15
N VAL A 237 -32.78 -10.77 -7.64
CA VAL A 237 -33.36 -10.42 -6.32
C VAL A 237 -34.86 -10.09 -6.43
N GLU A 238 -35.34 -9.70 -7.61
CA GLU A 238 -36.76 -9.46 -7.88
C GLU A 238 -37.56 -10.75 -8.20
N GLU A 239 -36.88 -11.87 -8.50
CA GLU A 239 -37.47 -13.21 -8.68
C GLU A 239 -37.76 -13.92 -7.35
#